data_AF-A0A352VKG9-F1
#
_entry.id   AF-A0A352VKG9-F1
#
_cell.length_a   1.000
_cell.length_b   1.000
_cell.length_c   1.000
_cell.angle_alpha   90.00
_cell.angle_beta   90.00
_cell.angle_gamma   90.00
#
_symmetry.space_group_name_H-M   'P 1'
#
loop_
_entity.id
_entity.type
_entity.pdbx_description
1 polymer ?
#
loop_
_entity_poly.entity_id
_entity_poly.type
_entity_poly.pdbx_seq_one_letter_code
_entity_poly.pdbx_strand_id
1 'polypeptide(L)'
;MSYELVRHAGPGDFLQRAESWLLASEAEHNLHLSLAYARRDAGATGADVLFGTVEQDGDLVGCVIRTPPHKLLITSMPPEAAPDIVGPVAELYDEIPAVLGPADSAVAVASAWTALKGGGWETGMQQRIYRLDQVEPVRPVPGAMRLATMDDLELLTDWGTGFACDAGHTFLLAREQVNRMIERQDPHIWQDESPASMAVAQGATPNGCRVGYVYTPPELRGRG
;
A
#
# COMPACT_ATOMS: atom_id res chain seq x y z
N MET A 1 22.35 -13.91 17.93
CA MET A 1 22.45 -13.21 16.63
C MET A 1 21.56 -11.99 16.76
N SER A 2 22.07 -10.81 16.43
CA SER A 2 21.34 -9.54 16.54
C SER A 2 20.93 -9.07 15.17
N TYR A 3 19.75 -8.45 15.08
CA TYR A 3 19.28 -7.79 13.88
C TYR A 3 19.57 -6.29 13.98
N GLU A 4 19.67 -5.62 12.85
CA GLU A 4 19.89 -4.18 12.78
C GLU A 4 18.88 -3.52 11.86
N LEU A 5 18.29 -2.39 12.30
CA LEU A 5 17.55 -1.50 11.42
C LEU A 5 18.50 -0.46 10.80
N VAL A 6 18.86 -0.66 9.54
CA VAL A 6 19.67 0.29 8.77
C VAL A 6 18.73 1.32 8.13
N ARG A 7 18.90 2.59 8.52
CA ARG A 7 18.12 3.72 7.99
C ARG A 7 18.78 4.29 6.74
N HIS A 8 17.97 4.53 5.71
CA HIS A 8 18.41 5.14 4.46
C HIS A 8 18.05 6.62 4.44
N ALA A 9 18.87 7.46 3.80
CA ALA A 9 18.64 8.91 3.76
C ALA A 9 17.40 9.28 2.92
N GLY A 10 16.97 8.39 2.04
CA GLY A 10 15.75 8.54 1.26
C GLY A 10 15.38 7.29 0.47
N PRO A 11 14.30 7.38 -0.32
CA PRO A 11 13.81 6.26 -1.12
C PRO A 11 14.81 5.78 -2.18
N GLY A 12 15.68 6.66 -2.69
CA GLY A 12 16.71 6.30 -3.68
C GLY A 12 17.75 5.33 -3.12
N ASP A 13 18.35 5.67 -1.97
CA ASP A 13 19.36 4.82 -1.30
C ASP A 13 18.74 3.51 -0.81
N PHE A 14 17.50 3.58 -0.31
CA PHE A 14 16.74 2.39 0.07
C PHE A 14 16.55 1.44 -1.11
N LEU A 15 16.13 1.96 -2.27
CA LEU A 15 15.97 1.15 -3.49
C LEU A 15 17.32 0.59 -3.95
N GLN A 16 18.40 1.36 -3.89
CA GLN A 16 19.74 0.86 -4.22
C GLN A 16 20.12 -0.37 -3.38
N ARG A 17 19.71 -0.42 -2.10
CA ARG A 17 19.98 -1.54 -1.20
C ARG A 17 19.00 -2.71 -1.35
N ALA A 18 17.71 -2.40 -1.48
CA ALA A 18 16.63 -3.37 -1.28
C ALA A 18 15.85 -3.74 -2.53
N GLU A 19 15.96 -3.01 -3.65
CA GLU A 19 15.10 -3.20 -4.82
C GLU A 19 15.18 -4.61 -5.38
N SER A 20 16.38 -5.15 -5.60
CA SER A 20 16.54 -6.51 -6.13
C SER A 20 15.93 -7.58 -5.21
N TRP A 21 16.03 -7.38 -3.89
CA TRP A 21 15.46 -8.28 -2.89
C TRP A 21 13.93 -8.17 -2.87
N LEU A 22 13.39 -6.94 -2.94
CA LEU A 22 11.95 -6.71 -2.99
C LEU A 22 11.34 -7.31 -4.27
N LEU A 23 12.02 -7.16 -5.41
CA LEU A 23 11.58 -7.70 -6.70
C LEU A 23 11.57 -9.23 -6.76
N ALA A 24 12.39 -9.92 -5.95
CA ALA A 24 12.38 -11.38 -5.90
C ALA A 24 11.01 -11.95 -5.48
N SER A 25 10.25 -11.20 -4.68
CA SER A 25 8.85 -11.47 -4.33
C SER A 25 7.97 -10.24 -4.59
N GLU A 26 8.05 -9.69 -5.80
CA GLU A 26 7.42 -8.41 -6.18
C GLU A 26 5.94 -8.30 -5.77
N ALA A 27 5.15 -9.35 -5.98
CA ALA A 27 3.73 -9.36 -5.62
C ALA A 27 3.53 -9.17 -4.11
N GLU A 28 4.37 -9.75 -3.26
CA GLU A 28 4.31 -9.61 -1.80
C GLU A 28 4.81 -8.23 -1.34
N HIS A 29 5.81 -7.69 -2.05
CA HIS A 29 6.49 -6.45 -1.72
C HIS A 29 5.94 -5.22 -2.47
N ASN A 30 4.85 -5.38 -3.22
CA ASN A 30 4.31 -4.36 -4.13
C ASN A 30 4.09 -3.00 -3.46
N LEU A 31 3.64 -2.98 -2.20
CA LEU A 31 3.39 -1.74 -1.48
C LEU A 31 4.69 -1.00 -1.14
N HIS A 32 5.74 -1.75 -0.75
CA HIS A 32 7.05 -1.18 -0.43
C HIS A 32 7.71 -0.61 -1.69
N LEU A 33 7.71 -1.38 -2.79
CA LEU A 33 8.23 -0.95 -4.09
C LEU A 33 7.50 0.28 -4.61
N SER A 34 6.17 0.23 -4.71
CA SER A 34 5.38 1.33 -5.28
C SER A 34 5.48 2.61 -4.45
N LEU A 35 5.55 2.51 -3.12
CA LEU A 35 5.74 3.67 -2.26
C LEU A 35 7.15 4.25 -2.42
N ALA A 36 8.19 3.42 -2.46
CA ALA A 36 9.55 3.87 -2.65
C ALA A 36 9.75 4.54 -4.01
N TYR A 37 9.22 3.98 -5.10
CA TYR A 37 9.24 4.61 -6.42
C TYR A 37 8.51 5.95 -6.43
N ALA A 38 7.27 5.98 -5.95
CA ALA A 38 6.49 7.21 -5.94
C ALA A 38 7.18 8.34 -5.15
N ARG A 39 7.85 8.01 -4.04
CA ARG A 39 8.56 8.99 -3.21
C ARG A 39 9.88 9.42 -3.81
N ARG A 40 10.63 8.50 -4.44
CA ARG A 40 11.83 8.83 -5.23
C ARG A 40 11.49 9.81 -6.34
N ASP A 41 10.45 9.50 -7.12
CA ASP A 41 10.07 10.29 -8.30
C ASP A 41 9.50 11.66 -7.92
N ALA A 42 8.86 11.75 -6.75
CA ALA A 42 8.43 13.03 -6.17
C ALA A 42 9.56 13.85 -5.54
N GLY A 43 10.80 13.32 -5.48
CA GLY A 43 11.91 13.94 -4.74
C GLY A 43 11.61 14.12 -3.25
N ALA A 44 10.70 13.31 -2.69
CA ALA A 44 10.18 13.50 -1.35
C ALA A 44 11.18 12.97 -0.31
N THR A 45 11.91 13.89 0.31
CA THR A 45 12.79 13.65 1.46
C THR A 45 12.19 14.32 2.69
N GLY A 46 11.94 13.57 3.76
CA GLY A 46 11.42 14.10 5.02
C GLY A 46 12.10 13.40 6.19
N ALA A 47 12.52 14.17 7.20
CA ALA A 47 13.23 13.64 8.37
C ALA A 47 12.34 12.70 9.23
N ASP A 48 11.02 12.84 9.09
CA ASP A 48 9.99 12.03 9.74
C ASP A 48 9.61 10.78 8.92
N VAL A 49 10.11 10.64 7.69
CA VAL A 49 9.88 9.47 6.85
C VAL A 49 10.98 8.44 7.09
N LEU A 50 10.58 7.20 7.37
CA LEU A 50 11.48 6.08 7.52
C LEU A 50 11.49 5.25 6.23
N PHE A 51 12.67 5.08 5.64
CA PHE A 51 12.98 3.98 4.74
C PHE A 51 14.12 3.18 5.36
N GLY A 52 13.88 1.92 5.68
CA GLY A 52 14.82 1.09 6.42
C GLY A 52 14.91 -0.34 5.90
N THR A 53 16.10 -0.91 6.02
CA THR A 53 16.33 -2.34 5.84
C THR A 53 16.58 -3.00 7.19
N VAL A 54 16.11 -4.23 7.34
CA VAL A 54 16.40 -5.10 8.48
C VAL A 54 17.47 -6.05 8.03
N GLU A 55 18.61 -6.02 8.71
CA GLU A 55 19.79 -6.78 8.31
C GLU A 55 20.25 -7.71 9.44
N GLN A 56 20.73 -8.89 9.05
CA GLN A 56 21.37 -9.85 9.94
C GLN A 56 22.72 -10.21 9.34
N ASP A 57 23.82 -9.89 10.05
CA ASP A 57 25.18 -10.15 9.58
C ASP A 57 25.47 -9.61 8.15
N GLY A 58 24.79 -8.52 7.77
CA GLY A 58 24.86 -7.88 6.44
C GLY A 58 23.89 -8.43 5.39
N ASP A 59 23.16 -9.50 5.70
CA ASP A 59 22.11 -10.04 4.83
C ASP A 59 20.79 -9.32 5.07
N LEU A 60 20.14 -8.93 3.98
CA LEU A 60 18.84 -8.28 4.02
C LEU A 60 17.74 -9.31 4.31
N VAL A 61 17.05 -9.16 5.44
CA VAL A 61 16.00 -10.08 5.90
C VAL A 61 14.62 -9.43 6.01
N GLY A 62 14.52 -8.12 5.81
CA GLY A 62 13.25 -7.41 5.77
C GLY A 62 13.41 -5.92 5.46
N CYS A 63 12.29 -5.24 5.28
CA CYS A 63 12.23 -3.80 5.08
C CYS A 63 11.18 -3.16 5.99
N VAL A 64 11.41 -1.91 6.35
CA VAL A 64 10.50 -1.09 7.15
C VAL A 64 10.32 0.25 6.43
N ILE A 65 9.07 0.65 6.18
CA ILE A 65 8.76 1.97 5.64
C ILE A 65 7.68 2.63 6.50
N ARG A 66 7.86 3.89 6.84
CA ARG A 66 6.78 4.71 7.39
C ARG A 66 6.80 6.10 6.79
N THR A 67 5.65 6.50 6.25
CA THR A 67 5.38 7.89 5.90
C THR A 67 4.27 8.41 6.81
N PRO A 68 4.58 9.15 7.88
CA PRO A 68 3.55 9.69 8.77
C PRO A 68 2.47 10.48 8.00
N PRO A 69 1.22 10.47 8.49
CA PRO A 69 0.74 9.81 9.70
C PRO A 69 0.39 8.32 9.49
N HIS A 70 0.79 7.70 8.38
CA HIS A 70 0.39 6.34 8.05
C HIS A 70 1.06 5.26 8.92
N LYS A 71 0.55 4.03 8.77
CA LYS A 71 1.00 2.81 9.46
C LYS A 71 2.48 2.54 9.21
N LEU A 72 3.12 1.83 10.14
CA LEU A 72 4.45 1.25 9.94
C LEU A 72 4.31 0.05 9.00
N LEU A 73 4.86 0.15 7.80
CA LEU A 73 4.87 -0.93 6.82
C LEU A 73 6.09 -1.81 7.06
N ILE A 74 5.90 -3.12 7.09
CA ILE A 74 6.97 -4.10 7.20
C ILE A 74 6.78 -5.22 6.17
N THR A 75 7.88 -5.78 5.67
CA THR A 75 7.86 -7.04 4.93
C THR A 75 7.82 -8.23 5.88
N SER A 76 7.82 -9.45 5.33
CA SER A 76 8.17 -10.61 6.14
C SER A 76 9.60 -10.44 6.65
N MET A 77 9.80 -10.84 7.91
CA MET A 77 11.10 -10.89 8.59
C MET A 77 11.01 -11.84 9.78
N PRO A 78 12.14 -12.38 10.26
CA PRO A 78 12.16 -13.24 11.45
C PRO A 78 11.51 -12.53 12.66
N PRO A 79 10.55 -13.16 13.36
CA PRO A 79 9.87 -12.55 14.51
C PRO A 79 10.84 -12.07 15.61
N GLU A 80 11.97 -12.75 15.79
CA GLU A 80 13.02 -12.39 16.73
C GLU A 80 13.75 -11.07 16.38
N ALA A 81 13.61 -10.56 15.15
CA ALA A 81 14.12 -9.24 14.76
C ALA A 81 13.28 -8.09 15.33
N ALA A 82 12.04 -8.35 15.75
CA ALA A 82 11.11 -7.30 16.15
C ALA A 82 11.63 -6.39 17.29
N PRO A 83 12.23 -6.90 18.39
CA PRO A 83 12.77 -6.04 19.45
C PRO A 83 13.89 -5.11 18.96
N ASP A 84 14.79 -5.63 18.11
CA ASP A 84 15.93 -4.89 17.55
C ASP A 84 15.49 -3.78 16.57
N ILE A 85 14.32 -3.93 15.95
CA ILE A 85 13.72 -2.93 15.05
C ILE A 85 12.91 -1.90 15.83
N VAL A 86 12.12 -2.34 16.82
CA VAL A 86 11.20 -1.47 17.56
C VAL A 86 11.92 -0.37 18.34
N GLY A 87 13.09 -0.67 18.93
CA GLY A 87 13.89 0.34 19.65
C GLY A 87 14.20 1.57 18.78
N PRO A 88 14.92 1.40 17.66
CA PRO A 88 15.19 2.47 16.71
C PRO A 88 13.94 3.16 16.15
N VAL A 89 12.85 2.43 15.90
CA VAL A 89 11.58 3.04 15.46
C VAL A 89 10.96 3.91 16.56
N ALA A 90 11.07 3.51 17.82
CA ALA A 90 10.52 4.23 18.96
C ALA A 90 11.32 5.49 19.36
N GLU A 91 12.57 5.61 18.89
CA GLU A 91 13.36 6.85 18.94
C GLU A 91 12.88 7.88 17.91
N LEU A 92 12.34 7.42 16.78
CA LEU A 92 11.83 8.27 15.72
C LEU A 92 10.39 8.74 15.96
N TYR A 93 9.60 7.91 16.63
CA TYR A 93 8.17 8.10 16.73
C TYR A 93 7.68 7.86 18.15
N ASP A 94 6.91 8.81 18.67
CA ASP A 94 6.23 8.65 19.95
C ASP A 94 5.11 7.62 19.86
N GLU A 95 4.42 7.58 18.73
CA GLU A 95 3.33 6.66 18.43
C GLU A 95 3.34 6.16 16.97
N ILE A 96 2.81 4.95 16.79
CA ILE A 96 2.44 4.40 15.48
C ILE A 96 0.97 3.98 15.53
N PRO A 97 0.16 4.30 14.50
CA PRO A 97 -1.27 3.99 14.53
C PRO A 97 -1.56 2.50 14.32
N ALA A 98 -0.69 1.80 13.60
CA ALA A 98 -0.72 0.35 13.41
C ALA A 98 0.58 -0.11 12.71
N VAL A 99 0.80 -1.42 12.75
CA VAL A 99 1.77 -2.13 11.89
C VAL A 99 1.00 -2.81 10.75
N LEU A 100 1.51 -2.73 9.53
CA LEU A 100 0.97 -3.41 8.36
C LEU A 100 2.06 -4.26 7.71
N GLY A 101 1.83 -5.57 7.64
CA GLY A 101 2.73 -6.53 7.02
C GLY A 101 2.20 -7.96 7.20
N PRO A 102 2.98 -8.99 6.83
CA PRO A 102 2.65 -10.38 7.10
C PRO A 102 2.34 -10.61 8.58
N ALA A 103 1.34 -11.45 8.87
CA ALA A 103 0.73 -11.55 10.19
C ALA A 103 1.75 -11.82 11.31
N ASP A 104 2.63 -12.80 11.12
CA ASP A 104 3.61 -13.19 12.14
C ASP A 104 4.58 -12.04 12.47
N SER A 105 5.12 -11.38 11.44
CA SER A 105 6.01 -10.22 11.60
C SER A 105 5.27 -9.02 12.21
N ALA A 106 4.03 -8.76 11.80
CA ALA A 106 3.23 -7.64 12.30
C ALA A 106 2.86 -7.82 13.77
N VAL A 107 2.47 -9.03 14.17
CA VAL A 107 2.20 -9.39 15.58
C VAL A 107 3.45 -9.29 16.43
N ALA A 108 4.61 -9.74 15.92
CA ALA A 108 5.88 -9.64 16.63
C ALA A 108 6.26 -8.17 16.88
N VAL A 109 6.18 -7.31 15.85
CA VAL A 109 6.48 -5.88 15.97
C VAL A 109 5.48 -5.17 16.87
N ALA A 110 4.19 -5.43 16.73
CA ALA A 110 3.17 -4.84 17.60
C ALA A 110 3.38 -5.24 19.07
N SER A 111 3.70 -6.51 19.33
CA SER A 111 4.00 -7.00 20.68
C SER A 111 5.25 -6.35 21.25
N ALA A 112 6.35 -6.30 20.49
CA ALA A 112 7.58 -5.62 20.91
C ALA A 112 7.35 -4.12 21.16
N TRP A 113 6.57 -3.45 20.31
CA TRP A 113 6.19 -2.05 20.50
C TRP A 113 5.44 -1.84 21.80
N THR A 114 4.41 -2.64 22.08
CA THR A 114 3.64 -2.53 23.32
C THR A 114 4.45 -2.87 24.56
N ALA A 115 5.41 -3.80 24.46
CA ALA A 115 6.33 -4.10 25.56
C ALA A 115 7.26 -2.91 25.87
N LEU A 116 7.66 -2.13 24.85
CA LEU A 116 8.56 -0.98 25.01
C LEU A 116 7.82 0.32 25.38
N LYS A 117 6.75 0.66 24.67
CA LYS A 117 6.04 1.95 24.77
C LYS A 117 4.74 1.88 25.59
N GLY A 118 4.33 0.67 25.99
CA GLY A 118 3.06 0.42 26.67
C GLY A 118 1.86 0.37 25.72
N GLY A 119 0.65 0.27 26.30
CA GLY A 119 -0.60 0.17 25.55
C GLY A 119 -0.98 -1.27 25.19
N GLY A 120 -1.71 -1.42 24.09
CA GLY A 120 -2.18 -2.71 23.58
C GLY A 120 -2.37 -2.69 22.07
N TRP A 121 -2.57 -3.86 21.49
CA TRP A 121 -2.86 -4.01 20.06
C TRP A 121 -3.97 -5.03 19.86
N GLU A 122 -4.68 -4.89 18.74
CA GLU A 122 -5.63 -5.88 18.25
C GLU A 122 -5.49 -6.03 16.73
N THR A 123 -6.03 -7.11 16.17
CA THR A 123 -6.03 -7.29 14.72
C THR A 123 -6.99 -6.30 14.08
N GLY A 124 -6.45 -5.36 13.29
CA GLY A 124 -7.27 -4.38 12.57
C GLY A 124 -8.03 -4.97 11.38
N MET A 125 -7.32 -5.26 10.28
CA MET A 125 -7.91 -5.84 9.07
C MET A 125 -7.02 -6.97 8.55
N GLN A 126 -7.62 -8.13 8.30
CA GLN A 126 -6.93 -9.22 7.62
C GLN A 126 -6.98 -9.00 6.12
N GLN A 127 -5.81 -8.91 5.50
CA GLN A 127 -5.67 -8.66 4.07
C GLN A 127 -5.04 -9.87 3.40
N ARG A 128 -5.30 -10.02 2.09
CA ARG A 128 -4.67 -11.02 1.24
C ARG A 128 -4.06 -10.34 0.03
N ILE A 129 -2.97 -10.92 -0.45
CA ILE A 129 -2.35 -10.54 -1.72
C ILE A 129 -2.76 -11.58 -2.74
N TYR A 130 -3.32 -11.12 -3.86
CA TYR A 130 -3.64 -11.97 -5.00
C TYR A 130 -2.61 -11.69 -6.10
N ARG A 131 -1.94 -12.74 -6.58
CA ARG A 131 -1.03 -12.68 -7.72
C ARG A 131 -1.78 -13.18 -8.96
N LEU A 132 -1.70 -12.42 -10.04
CA LEU A 132 -2.27 -12.81 -11.33
C LEU A 132 -1.23 -13.61 -12.13
N ASP A 133 -1.30 -14.93 -12.06
CA ASP A 133 -0.41 -15.83 -12.82
C ASP A 133 -0.89 -16.03 -14.26
N GLN A 134 -2.21 -16.07 -14.46
CA GLN A 134 -2.85 -16.24 -15.77
C GLN A 134 -4.17 -15.46 -15.80
N VAL A 135 -4.45 -14.81 -16.93
CA VAL A 135 -5.75 -14.18 -17.19
C VAL A 135 -6.70 -15.21 -17.78
N GLU A 136 -7.76 -15.52 -17.04
CA GLU A 136 -8.84 -16.35 -17.55
C GLU A 136 -9.86 -15.49 -18.30
N PRO A 137 -10.29 -15.89 -19.52
CA PRO A 137 -11.36 -15.19 -20.23
C PRO A 137 -12.66 -15.16 -19.42
N VAL A 138 -13.22 -13.97 -19.23
CA VAL A 138 -14.53 -13.78 -18.60
C VAL A 138 -15.63 -13.75 -19.66
N ARG A 139 -16.88 -14.02 -19.25
CA ARG A 139 -18.04 -13.87 -20.14
C ARG A 139 -18.11 -12.42 -20.61
N PRO A 140 -18.17 -12.14 -21.93
CA PRO A 140 -18.34 -10.78 -22.42
C PRO A 140 -19.66 -10.17 -21.93
N VAL A 141 -19.60 -8.90 -21.53
CA VAL A 141 -20.75 -8.07 -21.20
C VAL A 141 -20.74 -6.80 -22.04
N PRO A 142 -21.89 -6.15 -22.28
CA PRO A 142 -21.94 -4.89 -22.98
C PRO A 142 -21.03 -3.82 -22.36
N GLY A 143 -20.54 -2.93 -23.22
CA GLY A 143 -19.63 -1.85 -22.86
C GLY A 143 -18.15 -2.14 -23.11
N ALA A 144 -17.33 -1.18 -22.72
CA ALA A 144 -15.89 -1.22 -22.85
C ALA A 144 -15.22 -0.42 -21.72
N MET A 145 -13.98 -0.77 -21.42
CA MET A 145 -13.14 -0.01 -20.51
C MET A 145 -12.57 1.23 -21.22
N ARG A 146 -12.59 2.38 -20.54
CA ARG A 146 -11.86 3.58 -20.94
C ARG A 146 -11.16 4.23 -19.75
N LEU A 147 -10.17 5.06 -20.03
CA LEU A 147 -9.60 5.95 -19.02
C LEU A 147 -10.63 7.01 -18.62
N ALA A 148 -10.61 7.37 -17.34
CA ALA A 148 -11.35 8.53 -16.86
C ALA A 148 -10.71 9.84 -17.35
N THR A 149 -11.54 10.86 -17.54
CA THR A 149 -11.11 12.22 -17.85
C THR A 149 -11.57 13.18 -16.76
N MET A 150 -11.19 14.45 -16.88
CA MET A 150 -11.64 15.49 -15.95
C MET A 150 -13.16 15.69 -15.94
N ASP A 151 -13.86 15.29 -17.01
CA ASP A 151 -15.32 15.34 -17.08
C ASP A 151 -15.96 14.32 -16.12
N ASP A 152 -15.22 13.27 -15.72
CA ASP A 152 -15.68 12.24 -14.78
C ASP A 152 -15.39 12.60 -13.31
N LEU A 153 -14.76 13.75 -13.01
CA LEU A 153 -14.30 14.07 -11.66
C LEU A 153 -15.42 14.03 -10.61
N GLU A 154 -16.58 14.58 -10.92
CA GLU A 154 -17.75 14.56 -10.03
C GLU A 154 -18.23 13.12 -9.80
N LEU A 155 -18.43 12.38 -10.90
CA LEU A 155 -18.85 10.98 -10.85
C LEU A 155 -17.91 10.12 -10.01
N LEU A 156 -16.60 10.24 -10.21
CA LEU A 156 -15.59 9.47 -9.48
C LEU A 156 -15.49 9.87 -8.01
N THR A 157 -15.76 11.14 -7.69
CA THR A 157 -15.82 11.58 -6.28
C THR A 157 -17.01 10.94 -5.57
N ASP A 158 -18.17 10.90 -6.22
CA ASP A 158 -19.37 10.26 -5.69
C ASP A 158 -19.20 8.73 -5.57
N TRP A 159 -18.63 8.11 -6.59
CA TRP A 159 -18.33 6.67 -6.57
C TRP A 159 -17.26 6.32 -5.54
N GLY A 160 -16.26 7.17 -5.32
CA GLY A 160 -15.29 7.02 -4.24
C GLY A 160 -15.93 7.08 -2.86
N THR A 161 -16.94 7.94 -2.69
CA THR A 161 -17.74 8.01 -1.47
C THR A 161 -18.59 6.74 -1.31
N GLY A 162 -19.25 6.28 -2.36
CA GLY A 162 -20.02 5.03 -2.36
C GLY A 162 -19.16 3.82 -2.01
N PHE A 163 -17.95 3.73 -2.57
CA PHE A 163 -16.97 2.71 -2.23
C PHE A 163 -16.62 2.73 -0.74
N ALA A 164 -16.33 3.91 -0.18
CA ALA A 164 -15.94 4.04 1.21
C ALA A 164 -17.07 3.60 2.16
N CYS A 165 -18.32 3.98 1.87
CA CYS A 165 -19.49 3.53 2.62
C CYS A 165 -19.63 2.01 2.60
N ASP A 166 -19.55 1.39 1.42
CA ASP A 166 -19.73 -0.06 1.27
C ASP A 166 -18.59 -0.88 1.86
N ALA A 167 -17.37 -0.37 1.79
CA ALA A 167 -16.18 -1.02 2.36
C ALA A 167 -16.00 -0.74 3.87
N GLY A 168 -16.87 0.07 4.49
CA GLY A 168 -16.76 0.46 5.89
C GLY A 168 -15.54 1.34 6.19
N HIS A 169 -15.02 2.07 5.20
CA HIS A 169 -13.91 3.00 5.38
C HIS A 169 -14.42 4.34 5.90
N THR A 170 -13.77 4.86 6.94
CA THR A 170 -14.08 6.16 7.54
C THR A 170 -13.47 7.35 6.80
N PHE A 171 -12.55 7.09 5.85
CA PHE A 171 -11.92 8.12 5.03
C PHE A 171 -12.58 8.18 3.65
N LEU A 172 -12.96 9.39 3.25
CA LEU A 172 -13.47 9.68 1.91
C LEU A 172 -12.30 10.07 1.01
N LEU A 173 -12.40 9.73 -0.27
CA LEU A 173 -11.52 10.31 -1.27
C LEU A 173 -11.86 11.80 -1.41
N ALA A 174 -10.93 12.66 -1.02
CA ALA A 174 -11.07 14.09 -1.27
C ALA A 174 -11.06 14.33 -2.78
N ARG A 175 -11.82 15.32 -3.26
CA ARG A 175 -11.91 15.66 -4.69
C ARG A 175 -10.52 15.93 -5.29
N GLU A 176 -9.61 16.55 -4.53
CA GLU A 176 -8.23 16.80 -4.94
C GLU A 176 -7.39 15.52 -5.08
N GLN A 177 -7.73 14.46 -4.35
CA GLN A 177 -7.11 13.15 -4.55
C GLN A 177 -7.61 12.51 -5.84
N VAL A 178 -8.91 12.57 -6.12
CA VAL A 178 -9.50 12.08 -7.38
C VAL A 178 -8.93 12.83 -8.58
N ASN A 179 -8.81 14.16 -8.50
CA ASN A 179 -8.17 14.97 -9.54
C ASN A 179 -6.75 14.46 -9.86
N ARG A 180 -5.92 14.25 -8.82
CA ARG A 180 -4.54 13.75 -9.00
C ARG A 180 -4.50 12.33 -9.60
N MET A 181 -5.48 11.49 -9.31
CA MET A 181 -5.58 10.16 -9.93
C MET A 181 -5.89 10.29 -11.43
N ILE A 182 -6.83 11.16 -11.81
CA ILE A 182 -7.17 11.42 -13.22
C ILE A 182 -5.96 11.98 -13.98
N GLU A 183 -5.23 12.95 -13.40
CA GLU A 183 -4.00 13.49 -13.99
C GLU A 183 -2.93 12.41 -14.23
N ARG A 184 -2.88 11.38 -13.37
CA ARG A 184 -2.00 10.21 -13.50
C ARG A 184 -2.54 9.13 -14.43
N GLN A 185 -3.77 9.26 -14.91
CA GLN A 185 -4.47 8.26 -15.70
C GLN A 185 -4.67 6.92 -14.96
N ASP A 186 -4.81 6.97 -13.63
CA ASP A 186 -5.02 5.77 -12.80
C ASP A 186 -6.46 5.19 -12.89
N PRO A 187 -7.54 6.02 -12.90
CA PRO A 187 -8.90 5.51 -12.91
C PRO A 187 -9.36 5.04 -14.29
N HIS A 188 -9.99 3.89 -14.30
CA HIS A 188 -10.63 3.28 -15.45
C HIS A 188 -12.13 3.18 -15.18
N ILE A 189 -12.93 3.45 -16.21
CA ILE A 189 -14.39 3.36 -16.18
C ILE A 189 -14.84 2.29 -17.17
N TRP A 190 -15.68 1.36 -16.70
CA TRP A 190 -16.47 0.52 -17.61
C TRP A 190 -17.69 1.29 -18.06
N GLN A 191 -17.83 1.47 -19.38
CA GLN A 191 -18.91 2.26 -19.98
C GLN A 191 -19.65 1.45 -21.04
N ASP A 192 -20.97 1.39 -20.90
CA ASP A 192 -21.91 0.94 -21.94
C ASP A 192 -22.67 2.16 -22.49
N GLU A 193 -23.99 2.25 -22.30
CA GLU A 193 -24.75 3.49 -22.59
C GLU A 193 -24.37 4.64 -21.64
N SER A 194 -23.99 4.31 -20.41
CA SER A 194 -23.52 5.23 -19.38
C SER A 194 -22.37 4.59 -18.57
N PRO A 195 -21.58 5.39 -17.83
CA PRO A 195 -20.62 4.87 -16.87
C PRO A 195 -21.29 3.91 -15.88
N ALA A 196 -20.76 2.68 -15.77
CA ALA A 196 -21.37 1.62 -14.97
C ALA A 196 -20.53 1.18 -13.77
N SER A 197 -19.20 1.23 -13.90
CA SER A 197 -18.27 0.79 -12.84
C SER A 197 -16.94 1.51 -12.96
N MET A 198 -16.19 1.61 -11.87
CA MET A 198 -14.80 2.07 -11.87
C MET A 198 -13.86 1.07 -11.23
N ALA A 199 -12.58 1.18 -11.62
CA ALA A 199 -11.45 0.62 -10.90
C ALA A 199 -10.26 1.57 -11.02
N VAL A 200 -9.38 1.59 -10.03
CA VAL A 200 -8.15 2.41 -10.04
C VAL A 200 -6.94 1.48 -10.06
N ALA A 201 -6.13 1.58 -11.11
CA ALA A 201 -4.85 0.90 -11.21
C ALA A 201 -3.74 1.89 -10.83
N GLN A 202 -3.03 1.63 -9.73
CA GLN A 202 -2.06 2.57 -9.18
C GLN A 202 -0.85 1.86 -8.58
N GLY A 203 0.21 2.63 -8.34
CA GLY A 203 1.41 2.12 -7.70
C GLY A 203 2.07 1.04 -8.56
N ALA A 204 2.35 1.38 -9.81
CA ALA A 204 3.05 0.49 -10.72
C ALA A 204 4.42 0.07 -10.15
N THR A 205 4.73 -1.20 -10.37
CA THR A 205 6.02 -1.85 -10.18
C THR A 205 6.42 -2.47 -11.53
N PRO A 206 7.65 -2.99 -11.72
CA PRO A 206 8.10 -3.46 -13.04
C PRO A 206 7.16 -4.47 -13.72
N ASN A 207 6.52 -5.36 -12.94
CA ASN A 207 5.65 -6.42 -13.43
C ASN A 207 4.24 -6.37 -12.81
N GLY A 208 3.86 -5.29 -12.14
CA GLY A 208 2.62 -5.25 -11.36
C GLY A 208 2.06 -3.86 -11.11
N CYS A 209 0.83 -3.84 -10.59
CA CYS A 209 0.21 -2.65 -10.01
C CYS A 209 -0.82 -3.09 -8.97
N ARG A 210 -1.29 -2.15 -8.15
CA ARG A 210 -2.39 -2.38 -7.23
C ARG A 210 -3.70 -1.95 -7.87
N VAL A 211 -4.71 -2.79 -7.74
CA VAL A 211 -6.10 -2.45 -8.10
C VAL A 211 -6.84 -2.06 -6.82
N GLY A 212 -7.43 -0.86 -6.81
CA GLY A 212 -8.23 -0.34 -5.70
C GLY A 212 -9.47 0.39 -6.21
N TYR A 213 -10.30 0.86 -5.27
CA TYR A 213 -11.52 1.62 -5.58
C TYR A 213 -12.39 0.96 -6.67
N VAL A 214 -12.52 -0.37 -6.61
CA VAL A 214 -13.41 -1.10 -7.51
C VAL A 214 -14.83 -0.89 -7.02
N TYR A 215 -15.64 -0.18 -7.80
CA TYR A 215 -16.97 0.21 -7.38
C TYR A 215 -17.96 0.19 -8.52
N THR A 216 -19.12 -0.40 -8.24
CA THR A 216 -20.31 -0.41 -9.09
C THR A 216 -21.46 0.09 -8.24
N PRO A 217 -22.22 1.12 -8.65
CA PRO A 217 -23.42 1.55 -7.93
C PRO A 217 -24.40 0.40 -7.69
N PRO A 218 -25.09 0.34 -6.53
CA PRO A 218 -25.95 -0.80 -6.16
C PRO A 218 -26.94 -1.24 -7.25
N GLU A 219 -27.57 -0.27 -7.94
CA GLU A 219 -28.54 -0.48 -9.01
C GLU A 219 -27.95 -1.06 -10.30
N LEU A 220 -26.63 -1.02 -10.45
CA LEU A 220 -25.89 -1.53 -11.61
C LEU A 220 -25.17 -2.86 -11.32
N ARG A 221 -25.24 -3.39 -10.09
CA ARG A 221 -24.56 -4.65 -9.70
C ARG A 221 -25.24 -5.89 -10.28
N GLY A 222 -24.47 -6.98 -10.33
CA GLY A 222 -24.97 -8.31 -10.72
C GLY A 222 -25.19 -8.48 -12.23
N ARG A 223 -24.52 -7.65 -13.05
CA ARG A 223 -24.65 -7.63 -14.51
C ARG A 223 -23.43 -8.21 -15.23
N GLY A 224 -22.57 -8.90 -14.49
CA GLY A 224 -21.18 -9.24 -14.85
C GLY A 224 -20.23 -8.33 -14.12
#